data_AF-A0A521PJ73-F1
#
_entry.id   AF-A0A521PJ73-F1
#
_cell.length_a   1.000
_cell.length_b   1.000
_cell.length_c   1.000
_cell.angle_alpha   90.00
_cell.angle_beta   90.00
_cell.angle_gamma   90.00
#
_symmetry.space_group_name_H-M   'P 1'
#
loop_
_entity.id
_entity.type
_entity.pdbx_description
1 polymer ?
#
loop_
_entity_poly.entity_id
_entity_poly.type
_entity_poly.pdbx_seq_one_letter_code
_entity_poly.pdbx_strand_id
1 'polypeptide(L)' 'MSGFETRFRAEDDADQIRAAFYGFIGAHIGDVDGDAHISTEIDTQGPKLRVRLWSAEAMDAFLRGLYPTGRPDRRACYE' A
#
# COMPACT_ATOMS: atom_id res chain seq x y z
N MET A 1 -3.83 -17.94 1.38
CA MET A 1 -4.23 -16.75 2.17
C MET A 1 -4.15 -15.55 1.25
N SER A 2 -5.28 -14.88 1.01
CA SER A 2 -5.40 -13.79 0.04
C SER A 2 -5.09 -12.47 0.73
N GLY A 3 -3.91 -11.88 0.48
CA GLY A 3 -3.58 -10.53 0.93
C GLY A 3 -4.35 -9.47 0.13
N PHE A 4 -4.58 -8.30 0.75
CA PHE A 4 -5.27 -7.16 0.15
C PHE A 4 -4.29 -6.24 -0.53
N GLU A 5 -4.63 -5.77 -1.72
CA GLU A 5 -3.71 -5.07 -2.60
C GLU A 5 -4.21 -3.68 -2.96
N THR A 6 -3.28 -2.77 -3.21
CA THR A 6 -3.57 -1.45 -3.77
C THR A 6 -2.48 -1.07 -4.77
N ARG A 7 -2.86 -0.28 -5.78
CA ARG A 7 -1.96 0.17 -6.85
C ARG A 7 -1.88 1.69 -6.84
N PHE A 8 -0.66 2.20 -6.85
CA PHE A 8 -0.28 3.60 -6.90
C PHE A 8 0.26 3.93 -8.30
N ARG A 9 -0.04 5.12 -8.80
CA ARG A 9 0.39 5.55 -10.14
C ARG A 9 1.79 6.16 -10.09
N ALA A 10 2.40 6.36 -11.25
CA ALA A 10 3.65 7.12 -11.38
C ALA A 10 3.57 8.55 -10.84
N GLU A 11 2.36 9.11 -10.80
CA GLU A 11 2.07 10.46 -10.27
C GLU A 11 2.15 10.50 -8.73
N ASP A 12 2.02 9.34 -8.08
CA ASP A 12 2.22 9.23 -6.64
C ASP A 12 3.71 9.18 -6.31
N ASP A 13 4.12 9.86 -5.24
CA ASP A 13 5.51 9.87 -4.80
C ASP A 13 5.93 8.47 -4.32
N ALA A 14 6.67 7.78 -5.19
CA ALA A 14 7.08 6.39 -5.00
C ALA A 14 7.97 6.20 -3.77
N ASP A 15 8.85 7.17 -3.50
CA ASP A 15 9.75 7.13 -2.34
C ASP A 15 8.98 7.36 -1.05
N GLN A 16 8.01 8.27 -1.05
CA GLN A 16 7.10 8.46 0.09
C GLN A 16 6.31 7.19 0.39
N ILE A 17 5.76 6.52 -0.63
CA ILE A 17 5.01 5.26 -0.46
C ILE A 17 5.90 4.17 0.11
N ARG A 18 7.14 4.02 -0.40
CA ARG A 18 8.10 3.04 0.12
C ARG A 18 8.46 3.33 1.58
N ALA A 19 8.76 4.58 1.91
CA ALA A 19 9.08 4.98 3.27
C ALA A 19 7.93 4.71 4.23
N ALA A 20 6.70 5.07 3.84
CA ALA A 20 5.49 4.80 4.61
C ALA A 20 5.25 3.29 4.77
N PHE A 21 5.47 2.49 3.72
CA PHE A 21 5.30 1.04 3.77
C PHE A 21 6.28 0.43 4.77
N TYR A 22 7.58 0.69 4.66
CA TYR A 22 8.57 0.12 5.58
C TYR A 22 8.37 0.61 7.02
N GLY A 23 7.97 1.86 7.22
CA GLY A 23 7.59 2.37 8.54
C GLY A 23 6.37 1.66 9.12
N PHE A 24 5.34 1.42 8.30
CA PHE A 24 4.14 0.68 8.70
C PHE A 24 4.45 -0.76 9.08
N ILE A 25 5.28 -1.46 8.27
CA ILE A 25 5.73 -2.83 8.59
C ILE A 25 6.53 -2.84 9.89
N GLY A 26 7.50 -1.95 10.06
CA GLY A 26 8.30 -1.88 11.28
C GLY A 26 7.47 -1.68 12.55
N ALA A 27 6.35 -0.97 12.46
CA ALA A 27 5.43 -0.77 13.58
C ALA A 27 4.53 -1.98 13.90
N HIS A 28 4.35 -2.93 12.97
CA HIS A 28 3.39 -4.03 13.12
C HIS A 28 4.02 -5.43 13.03
N ILE A 29 5.28 -5.56 12.61
CA ILE A 29 5.96 -6.85 12.36
C ILE A 29 6.07 -7.76 13.60
N GLY A 30 5.88 -7.22 14.81
CA GLY A 30 5.84 -7.99 16.06
C GLY A 30 4.48 -8.63 16.36
N ASP A 31 3.39 -8.12 15.78
CA ASP A 31 2.02 -8.44 16.17
C ASP A 31 1.24 -9.20 15.07
N VAL A 32 1.80 -9.34 13.87
CA VAL A 32 1.10 -9.91 12.70
C VAL A 32 1.93 -11.01 12.02
N ASP A 33 1.31 -12.19 11.85
CA ASP A 33 1.84 -13.30 11.05
C ASP A 33 1.26 -13.24 9.62
N GLY A 34 1.46 -12.09 8.97
CA GLY A 34 0.77 -11.73 7.73
C GLY A 34 1.73 -11.31 6.62
N ASP A 35 1.47 -11.77 5.39
CA ASP A 35 2.26 -11.42 4.20
C ASP A 35 2.10 -9.92 3.88
N ALA A 36 3.23 -9.24 3.69
CA ALA A 36 3.28 -7.86 3.23
C ALA A 36 4.36 -7.69 2.17
N HIS A 37 4.00 -7.03 1.07
CA HIS A 37 4.89 -6.89 -0.07
C HIS A 37 4.68 -5.56 -0.77
N ILE A 38 5.77 -4.95 -1.25
CA ILE A 38 5.75 -3.80 -2.14
C ILE A 38 6.56 -4.13 -3.39
N SER A 39 5.97 -3.94 -4.57
CA SER A 39 6.60 -4.19 -5.85
C SER A 39 6.32 -3.06 -6.83
N THR A 40 7.22 -2.89 -7.81
CA THR A 40 7.00 -1.97 -8.93
C THR A 40 6.57 -2.76 -10.14
N GLU A 41 5.40 -2.44 -10.66
CA GLU A 41 4.84 -3.00 -11.89
C GLU A 41 5.02 -1.96 -13.01
N ILE A 42 5.37 -2.39 -14.22
CA ILE A 42 5.44 -1.50 -15.38
C ILE A 42 4.35 -1.96 -16.34
N ASP A 43 3.38 -1.10 -16.62
CA ASP A 43 2.32 -1.39 -17.58
C ASP A 43 2.31 -0.40 -18.75
N THR A 44 1.31 -0.52 -19.62
CA THR A 44 1.14 0.33 -20.81
C THR A 44 0.94 1.82 -20.48
N GLN A 45 0.63 2.15 -19.22
CA GLN A 45 0.47 3.52 -18.73
C GLN A 45 1.69 4.00 -17.91
N GLY A 46 2.74 3.18 -17.78
CA GLY A 46 3.98 3.52 -17.09
C GLY A 46 4.20 2.76 -15.79
N PRO A 47 5.18 3.19 -14.96
CA PRO A 47 5.48 2.52 -13.71
C PRO A 47 4.36 2.75 -12.68
N LYS A 48 3.96 1.68 -12.01
CA LYS A 48 3.00 1.65 -10.91
C LYS A 48 3.62 0.95 -9.71
N LEU A 49 3.27 1.39 -8.52
CA LEU A 49 3.66 0.71 -7.29
C LEU A 49 2.49 -0.13 -6.79
N ARG A 50 2.73 -1.40 -6.52
CA ARG A 50 1.76 -2.30 -5.91
C ARG A 50 2.17 -2.58 -4.47
N VAL A 51 1.25 -2.33 -3.56
CA VAL A 51 1.39 -2.65 -2.13
C VAL A 51 0.37 -3.72 -1.79
N ARG A 52 0.82 -4.77 -1.12
CA ARG A 52 0.02 -5.86 -0.58
C ARG A 52 0.22 -5.95 0.92
N LEU A 53 -0.88 -6.11 1.65
CA LEU A 53 -0.89 -6.29 3.10
C LEU A 53 -1.78 -7.47 3.49
N TRP A 54 -1.62 -7.96 4.71
CA TRP A 54 -2.25 -9.18 5.21
C TRP A 54 -3.76 -9.07 5.45
N SER A 55 -4.31 -7.86 5.56
CA SER A 55 -5.75 -7.63 5.76
C SER A 55 -6.23 -6.29 5.18
N ALA A 56 -7.54 -6.19 4.96
CA ALA A 56 -8.19 -4.95 4.53
C ALA A 56 -8.02 -3.84 5.58
N GLU A 57 -8.04 -4.22 6.87
CA GLU A 57 -7.86 -3.30 7.99
C GLU A 57 -6.45 -2.71 8.00
N ALA A 58 -5.43 -3.54 7.76
CA ALA A 58 -4.04 -3.08 7.61
C ALA A 58 -3.91 -2.14 6.42
N MET A 59 -4.58 -2.44 5.30
CA MET A 59 -4.59 -1.56 4.13
C MET A 59 -5.30 -0.23 4.39
N ASP A 60 -6.42 -0.21 5.10
CA ASP A 60 -7.08 1.05 5.47
C ASP A 60 -6.21 1.87 6.43
N ALA A 61 -5.59 1.25 7.42
CA ALA A 61 -4.67 1.91 8.36
C ALA A 61 -3.45 2.51 7.64
N PHE A 62 -2.83 1.75 6.73
CA PHE A 62 -1.73 2.20 5.90
C PHE A 62 -2.13 3.42 5.05
N LEU A 63 -3.27 3.35 4.34
CA LEU A 63 -3.74 4.44 3.50
C LEU A 63 -4.10 5.70 4.29
N ARG A 64 -4.61 5.56 5.52
CA ARG A 64 -4.86 6.69 6.43
C ARG A 64 -3.56 7.37 6.87
N GLY A 65 -2.52 6.58 7.16
CA GLY A 65 -1.20 7.11 7.51
C GLY A 65 -0.52 7.81 6.32
N LEU A 66 -0.73 7.31 5.11
CA LEU A 66 -0.16 7.86 3.89
C LEU A 66 -0.83 9.17 3.44
N TYR A 67 -2.15 9.28 3.58
CA TYR A 67 -2.91 10.48 3.20
C TYR A 67 -3.69 11.06 4.40
N PRO A 68 -3.01 11.76 5.34
CA PRO A 68 -3.66 12.34 6.50
C PRO A 68 -4.66 13.46 6.15
N THR A 69 -4.49 14.10 4.98
CA THR A 69 -5.34 15.20 4.50
C THR A 69 -5.74 14.95 3.05
N GLY A 70 -6.97 14.48 2.83
CA GLY A 70 -7.51 14.25 1.49
C GLY A 70 -7.14 12.88 0.90
N ARG A 71 -7.86 11.84 1.33
CA ARG A 71 -7.77 10.50 0.72
C ARG A 71 -8.19 10.61 -0.75
N PRO A 72 -7.33 10.29 -1.74
CA PRO A 72 -7.83 10.02 -3.08
C PRO A 72 -8.80 8.84 -2.99
N ASP A 73 -9.99 8.93 -3.59
CA ASP A 73 -11.01 7.88 -3.53
C ASP A 73 -10.50 6.61 -4.23
N ARG A 74 -9.78 5.78 -3.46
CA ARG A 74 -9.16 4.52 -3.88
C ARG A 74 -9.90 3.31 -3.32
N ARG A 75 -11.09 3.53 -2.77
CA ARG A 75 -12.01 2.47 -2.32
C ARG A 75 -12.42 1.53 -3.46
N ALA A 76 -12.28 1.96 -4.72
CA ALA A 76 -12.57 1.16 -5.89
C ALA A 76 -11.49 0.13 -6.27
N CYS A 77 -10.35 0.05 -5.56
CA CYS A 77 -9.24 -0.85 -5.93
C CYS A 77 -9.12 -2.12 -5.08
N TYR A 78 -10.10 -2.41 -4.21
CA TYR A 78 -10.15 -3.65 -3.43
C TYR A 78 -10.87 -4.75 -4.23
N GLU A 79 -10.14 -5.44 -5.09
CA GLU A 79 -10.52 -6.77 -5.59
C GLU A 79 -9.46 -7.80 -5.17
#